data_AF-A0A174UMX5-F1
#
_entry.id   AF-A0A174UMX5-F1
#
_cell.length_a   1.000
_cell.length_b   1.000
_cell.length_c   1.000
_cell.angle_alpha   90.00
_cell.angle_beta   90.00
_cell.angle_gamma   90.00
#
_symmetry.space_group_name_H-M   'P 1'
#
loop_
_entity.id
_entity.type
_entity.pdbx_description
1 polymer ?
#
loop_
_entity_poly.entity_id
_entity_poly.type
_entity_poly.pdbx_seq_one_letter_code
_entity_poly.pdbx_strand_id
1 'polypeptide(L)'
;MEHKERNKGGRPKKGTTEKLKYRIAVKMATADYYRLLTKAYETGVSPSEYMRECFRNGYVQERLSKEHSDYVRRLCGMANNLNQLAHKANAGGFSEARWDCKVAVARIHELLNKIGI
;
A
#
# COMPACT_ATOMS: atom_id res chain seq x y z
N MET A 1 -28.87 0.14 -41.51
CA MET A 1 -27.71 0.12 -42.42
C MET A 1 -26.87 1.33 -42.08
N GLU A 2 -25.73 1.14 -41.42
CA GLU A 2 -24.83 2.24 -41.07
C GLU A 2 -24.11 2.73 -42.33
N HIS A 3 -24.38 3.97 -42.72
CA HIS A 3 -23.65 4.63 -43.80
C HIS A 3 -22.19 4.82 -43.38
N LYS A 4 -21.30 3.94 -43.85
CA LYS A 4 -19.85 4.14 -43.79
C LYS A 4 -19.47 5.25 -44.78
N GLU A 5 -19.52 6.49 -44.31
CA GLU A 5 -18.88 7.60 -45.02
C GLU A 5 -17.38 7.30 -45.18
N ARG A 6 -16.88 7.45 -46.40
CA ARG A 6 -15.46 7.27 -46.72
C ARG A 6 -14.64 8.34 -45.97
N ASN A 7 -13.95 7.94 -44.91
CA ASN A 7 -13.04 8.81 -44.18
C ASN A 7 -11.93 9.30 -45.13
N LYS A 8 -11.76 10.63 -45.25
CA LYS A 8 -10.70 11.28 -46.02
C LYS A 8 -9.32 10.96 -45.43
N GLY A 9 -8.74 9.80 -45.75
CA GLY A 9 -7.31 9.43 -45.71
C GLY A 9 -6.43 9.82 -44.50
N GLY A 10 -6.99 10.37 -43.43
CA GLY A 10 -6.26 10.95 -42.31
C GLY A 10 -5.99 9.93 -41.22
N ARG A 11 -5.17 10.33 -40.23
CA ARG A 11 -4.88 9.51 -39.06
C ARG A 11 -6.19 9.09 -38.39
N PRO A 12 -6.42 7.78 -38.15
CA PRO A 12 -7.59 7.29 -37.45
C PRO A 12 -7.80 8.02 -36.12
N LYS A 13 -9.06 8.34 -35.80
CA LYS A 13 -9.41 8.97 -34.53
C LYS A 13 -9.06 7.99 -33.40
N LYS A 14 -8.34 8.47 -32.38
CA LYS A 14 -8.07 7.70 -31.16
C LYS A 14 -9.38 7.29 -30.50
N GLY A 15 -9.41 6.08 -29.95
CA GLY A 15 -10.55 5.58 -29.20
C GLY A 15 -10.88 6.47 -27.99
N THR A 16 -12.11 6.36 -27.48
CA THR A 16 -12.54 7.12 -26.29
C THR A 16 -11.70 6.80 -25.05
N THR A 17 -11.19 5.56 -24.94
CA THR A 17 -10.32 5.06 -23.86
C THR A 17 -8.87 5.49 -24.01
N GLU A 18 -8.39 5.71 -25.24
CA GLU A 18 -7.00 6.13 -25.51
C GLU A 18 -6.79 7.66 -25.41
N LYS A 19 -7.88 8.43 -25.44
CA LYS A 19 -7.82 9.88 -25.37
C LYS A 19 -7.72 10.37 -23.93
N LEU A 20 -6.62 11.04 -23.59
CA LEU A 20 -6.45 11.76 -22.32
C LEU A 20 -7.40 12.96 -22.26
N LYS A 21 -8.63 12.75 -21.77
CA LYS A 21 -9.69 13.79 -21.73
C LYS A 21 -9.67 14.65 -20.47
N TYR A 22 -9.28 14.08 -19.33
CA TYR A 22 -9.37 14.74 -18.03
C TYR A 22 -8.05 15.41 -17.66
N ARG A 23 -8.14 16.57 -17.02
CA ARG A 23 -6.99 17.34 -16.52
C ARG A 23 -7.05 17.44 -15.01
N ILE A 24 -5.92 17.21 -14.36
CA ILE A 24 -5.70 17.45 -12.93
C ILE A 24 -4.62 18.53 -12.83
N ALA A 25 -4.88 19.60 -12.08
CA ALA A 25 -3.90 20.64 -11.79
C ALA A 25 -3.20 20.34 -10.46
N VAL A 26 -1.87 20.31 -10.45
CA VAL A 26 -1.05 20.10 -9.24
C VAL A 26 -0.21 21.35 -9.02
N LYS A 27 -0.38 22.01 -7.87
CA LYS A 27 0.50 23.12 -7.44
C LYS A 27 1.70 22.52 -6.71
N MET A 28 2.90 22.95 -7.08
CA MET A 28 4.15 22.42 -6.54
C MET A 28 5.00 23.56 -5.98
N ALA A 29 5.81 23.26 -4.96
CA ALA A 29 6.88 24.17 -4.56
C ALA A 29 7.94 24.25 -5.69
N THR A 30 8.67 25.36 -5.77
CA THR A 30 9.69 25.59 -6.80
C THR A 30 10.69 24.44 -6.90
N ALA A 31 11.17 23.94 -5.76
CA ALA A 31 12.13 22.83 -5.72
C ALA A 31 11.55 21.53 -6.31
N ASP A 32 10.31 21.20 -5.98
CA ASP A 32 9.66 19.98 -6.49
C ASP A 32 9.36 20.08 -7.99
N TYR A 33 9.02 21.27 -8.48
CA TYR A 33 8.81 21.52 -9.90
C TYR A 33 10.10 21.30 -10.70
N TYR A 34 11.23 21.88 -10.28
CA TYR A 34 12.51 21.66 -10.97
C TYR A 34 12.96 20.20 -10.86
N ARG A 35 12.73 19.54 -9.73
CA ARG A 35 13.00 18.10 -9.59
C ARG A 35 12.20 17.27 -10.60
N LEU A 36 10.92 17.60 -10.81
CA LEU A 36 10.10 16.96 -11.84
C LEU A 36 10.69 17.18 -13.24
N LEU A 37 11.08 18.42 -13.58
CA LEU A 37 11.66 18.73 -14.88
C LEU A 37 12.95 17.95 -15.13
N THR A 38 13.87 17.91 -14.16
CA THR A 38 15.13 17.17 -14.26
C THR A 38 14.87 15.67 -14.49
N LYS A 39 14.01 15.05 -13.66
CA LYS A 39 13.73 13.61 -13.81
C LYS A 39 13.03 13.26 -15.12
N ALA A 40 12.12 14.12 -15.58
CA ALA A 40 11.46 13.94 -16.86
C ALA A 40 12.46 14.03 -18.03
N TYR A 41 13.38 15.00 -17.97
CA TYR A 41 14.46 15.15 -18.94
C TYR A 41 15.39 13.92 -18.97
N GLU A 42 15.86 13.46 -17.81
CA GLU A 42 16.74 12.28 -17.69
C GLU A 42 16.09 11.00 -18.23
N THR A 43 14.77 10.88 -18.10
CA THR A 43 14.00 9.72 -18.61
C THR A 43 13.53 9.89 -20.05
N GLY A 44 13.82 11.03 -20.69
CA GLY A 44 13.46 11.30 -22.09
C GLY A 44 11.95 11.46 -22.33
N VAL A 45 11.16 11.74 -21.30
CA VAL A 45 9.71 11.91 -21.41
C VAL A 45 9.26 13.32 -21.00
N SER A 46 8.07 13.72 -21.42
CA SER A 46 7.50 15.00 -20.94
C SER A 46 7.19 14.94 -19.44
N PRO A 47 7.24 16.06 -18.70
CA PRO A 47 6.85 16.12 -17.28
C PRO A 47 5.46 15.53 -17.00
N SER A 48 4.52 15.74 -17.92
CA SER A 48 3.17 15.17 -17.80
C SER A 48 3.15 13.65 -17.98
N GLU A 49 3.98 13.09 -18.85
CA GLU A 49 4.08 11.63 -19.00
C GLU A 49 4.81 11.03 -17.81
N TYR A 50 5.88 11.68 -17.32
CA TYR A 50 6.58 11.28 -16.10
C TYR A 50 5.58 11.15 -14.92
N MET A 51 4.76 12.18 -14.70
CA MET A 51 3.74 12.13 -13.63
C MET A 51 2.67 11.05 -13.85
N ARG A 52 2.26 10.80 -15.10
CA ARG A 52 1.33 9.70 -15.40
C ARG A 52 1.95 8.35 -15.11
N GLU A 53 3.22 8.16 -15.45
CA GLU A 53 3.92 6.90 -15.19
C GLU A 53 4.13 6.68 -13.69
N CYS A 54 4.49 7.73 -12.95
CA CYS A 54 4.52 7.69 -11.49
C CYS A 54 3.13 7.37 -10.88
N PHE A 55 2.03 7.81 -11.50
CA PHE A 55 0.69 7.47 -11.03
C PHE A 55 0.29 6.02 -11.36
N ARG A 56 0.66 5.51 -12.54
CA ARG A 56 0.36 4.12 -12.94
C ARG A 56 1.12 3.10 -12.10
N ASN A 57 2.37 3.41 -11.76
CA ASN A 57 3.28 2.44 -11.14
C ASN A 57 3.63 2.77 -9.68
N GLY A 58 3.42 4.01 -9.26
CA GLY A 58 3.61 4.43 -7.87
C GLY A 58 2.35 4.22 -7.05
N TYR A 59 2.51 4.22 -5.74
CA TYR A 59 1.41 4.17 -4.78
C TYR A 59 1.71 5.10 -3.62
N VAL A 60 0.65 5.61 -3.00
CA VAL A 60 0.74 6.24 -1.69
C VAL A 60 0.30 5.19 -0.69
N GLN A 61 1.20 4.78 0.20
CA GLN A 61 0.87 3.81 1.22
C GLN A 61 -0.22 4.39 2.13
N GLU A 62 -1.33 3.67 2.24
CA GLU A 62 -2.40 4.06 3.16
C GLU A 62 -1.83 4.08 4.59
N ARG A 63 -2.20 5.09 5.37
CA ARG A 63 -1.87 5.07 6.80
C ARG A 63 -2.55 3.85 7.41
N LEU A 64 -1.86 3.16 8.33
CA LEU A 64 -2.49 2.09 9.10
C LEU A 64 -3.80 2.62 9.69
N SER A 65 -4.91 1.94 9.38
CA SER A 65 -6.18 2.30 10.02
C SER A 65 -6.02 2.17 11.53
N LYS A 66 -6.91 2.83 12.28
CA LYS A 66 -6.93 2.71 13.74
C LYS A 66 -6.99 1.23 14.17
N GLU A 67 -7.78 0.44 13.46
CA GLU A 67 -7.92 -0.99 13.68
C GLU A 67 -6.61 -1.76 13.45
N HIS A 68 -5.91 -1.52 12.33
CA HIS A 68 -4.60 -2.12 12.08
C HIS A 68 -3.57 -1.72 13.15
N SER A 69 -3.59 -0.46 13.58
CA SER A 69 -2.71 0.03 14.65
C SER A 69 -3.01 -0.65 15.99
N ASP A 70 -4.29 -0.89 16.29
CA ASP A 70 -4.73 -1.60 17.49
C ASP A 70 -4.31 -3.07 17.45
N TYR A 71 -4.36 -3.72 16.28
CA TYR A 71 -3.84 -5.08 16.10
C TYR A 71 -2.35 -5.18 16.37
N VAL A 72 -1.55 -4.26 15.80
CA VAL A 72 -0.10 -4.17 16.07
C VAL A 72 0.16 -4.00 17.58
N ARG A 73 -0.55 -3.08 18.24
CA ARG A 73 -0.40 -2.86 19.68
C ARG A 73 -0.72 -4.10 20.51
N ARG A 74 -1.78 -4.84 20.15
CA ARG A 74 -2.17 -6.09 20.83
C ARG A 74 -1.12 -7.19 20.63
N LEU A 75 -0.59 -7.34 19.42
CA LEU A 75 0.48 -8.29 19.14
C LEU A 75 1.74 -7.98 19.97
N CYS A 76 2.15 -6.71 20.08
CA CYS A 76 3.25 -6.32 20.96
C CYS A 76 2.99 -6.69 22.43
N GLY A 77 1.75 -6.49 22.92
CA GLY A 77 1.36 -6.91 24.26
C GLY A 77 1.44 -8.44 24.46
N MET A 78 1.02 -9.21 23.45
CA MET A 78 1.11 -10.67 23.48
C MET A 78 2.56 -11.17 23.45
N ALA A 79 3.46 -10.50 22.71
CA ALA A 79 4.89 -10.80 22.74
C ALA A 79 5.50 -10.59 24.13
N ASN A 80 5.10 -9.51 24.82
CA ASN A 80 5.51 -9.27 26.21
C ASN A 80 4.98 -10.37 27.15
N ASN A 81 3.72 -10.79 26.98
CA ASN A 81 3.17 -11.91 27.76
C ASN A 81 3.98 -13.19 27.55
N LEU A 82 4.37 -13.49 26.30
CA LEU A 82 5.18 -14.66 25.99
C LEU A 82 6.57 -14.59 26.65
N ASN A 83 7.21 -13.41 26.65
CA ASN A 83 8.48 -13.18 27.35
C ASN A 83 8.34 -13.44 28.85
N GLN A 84 7.26 -12.96 29.48
CA GLN A 84 7.00 -13.20 30.90
C GLN A 84 6.82 -14.70 31.19
N LEU A 85 6.11 -15.42 30.32
CA LEU A 85 5.93 -16.87 30.45
C LEU A 85 7.25 -17.64 30.28
N ALA A 86 8.12 -17.21 29.37
CA ALA A 86 9.45 -17.77 29.22
C ALA A 86 10.28 -17.58 30.50
N HIS A 87 10.27 -16.37 31.08
CA HIS A 87 10.94 -16.11 32.35
C HIS A 87 10.38 -16.96 33.51
N LYS A 88 9.05 -17.07 33.60
CA LYS A 88 8.38 -17.90 34.61
C LYS A 88 8.77 -19.37 34.47
N ALA A 89 8.75 -19.91 33.25
CA ALA A 89 9.14 -21.29 32.97
C ALA A 89 10.62 -21.54 33.28
N ASN A 90 11.50 -20.57 33.03
CA ASN A 90 12.92 -20.67 33.36
C ASN A 90 13.17 -20.66 34.88
N ALA A 91 12.35 -19.95 35.65
CA ALA A 91 12.49 -19.83 37.10
C ALA A 91 11.83 -20.99 37.88
N GLY A 92 10.61 -21.38 37.50
CA GLY A 92 9.78 -22.36 38.23
C GLY A 92 9.57 -23.69 37.49
N GLY A 93 10.15 -23.85 36.31
CA GLY A 93 9.90 -24.99 35.42
C GLY A 93 8.64 -24.83 34.56
N PHE A 94 8.59 -25.55 33.45
CA PHE A 94 7.52 -25.38 32.45
C PHE A 94 6.13 -25.78 32.96
N SER A 95 6.03 -26.69 33.94
CA SER A 95 4.74 -27.12 34.51
C SER A 95 3.92 -25.95 35.05
N GLU A 96 4.57 -24.93 35.63
CA GLU A 96 3.90 -23.75 36.21
C GLU A 96 3.43 -22.73 35.17
N ALA A 97 3.97 -22.78 33.95
CA ALA A 97 3.61 -21.89 32.83
C ALA A 97 2.75 -22.58 31.76
N ARG A 98 2.61 -23.92 31.81
CA ARG A 98 2.03 -24.74 30.73
C ARG A 98 0.62 -24.30 30.33
N TRP A 99 -0.26 -24.02 31.30
CA TRP A 99 -1.63 -23.59 31.02
C TRP A 99 -1.66 -22.19 30.40
N ASP A 100 -0.92 -21.25 31.00
CA ASP A 100 -0.84 -19.88 30.53
C ASP A 100 -0.28 -19.81 29.08
N CYS A 101 0.70 -20.66 28.74
CA CYS A 101 1.21 -20.80 27.38
C CYS A 101 0.13 -21.25 26.39
N LYS A 102 -0.71 -22.23 26.76
CA LYS A 102 -1.83 -22.67 25.90
C LYS A 102 -2.82 -21.54 25.63
N VAL A 103 -3.15 -20.77 26.67
CA VAL A 103 -4.05 -19.61 26.55
C VAL A 103 -3.43 -18.52 25.67
N ALA A 104 -2.14 -18.23 25.84
CA ALA A 104 -1.43 -17.26 25.02
C ALA A 104 -1.44 -17.64 23.53
N VAL A 105 -1.16 -18.91 23.21
CA VAL A 105 -1.19 -19.43 21.83
C VAL A 105 -2.60 -19.30 21.22
N ALA A 106 -3.64 -19.68 21.96
CA ALA A 106 -5.03 -19.56 21.48
C ALA A 106 -5.42 -18.11 21.17
N ARG A 107 -5.01 -17.16 22.01
CA ARG A 107 -5.27 -15.72 21.82
C ARG A 107 -4.51 -15.14 20.64
N ILE A 108 -3.25 -15.56 20.43
CA ILE A 108 -2.47 -15.15 19.25
C ILE A 108 -3.17 -15.66 17.99
N HIS A 109 -3.56 -16.94 17.96
CA HIS A 109 -4.26 -17.54 16.83
C HIS A 109 -5.58 -16.82 16.51
N GLU A 110 -6.38 -16.49 17.52
CA GLU A 110 -7.62 -15.71 17.33
C GLU A 110 -7.33 -14.33 16.73
N LEU A 111 -6.26 -13.66 17.18
CA LEU A 111 -5.89 -12.34 16.68
C LEU A 111 -5.38 -12.40 15.24
N LEU A 112 -4.57 -13.40 14.88
CA LEU A 112 -4.09 -13.59 13.51
C LEU A 112 -5.25 -13.84 12.53
N ASN A 113 -6.22 -14.68 12.92
CA ASN A 113 -7.44 -14.90 12.14
C ASN A 113 -8.23 -13.61 11.89
N LYS A 114 -8.26 -12.67 12.84
CA LYS A 114 -8.91 -11.36 12.67
C LYS A 114 -8.14 -10.43 11.72
N ILE A 115 -6.81 -10.56 11.67
CA ILE A 115 -5.96 -9.81 10.74
C ILE A 115 -6.04 -10.41 9.33
N GLY A 116 -6.43 -11.69 9.21
CA GLY A 116 -6.52 -12.40 7.94
C GLY A 116 -5.18 -13.02 7.50
N ILE A 117 -4.35 -13.44 8.47
CA ILE A 117 -3.05 -14.09 8.28
C ILE A 117 -3.09 -15.48 8.92
#